data_AF-W5YLU6-F1
#
_entry.id   AF-W5YLU6-F1
#
_cell.length_a   1.000
_cell.length_b   1.000
_cell.length_c   1.000
_cell.angle_alpha   90.00
_cell.angle_beta   90.00
_cell.angle_gamma   90.00
#
_symmetry.space_group_name_H-M   'P 1'
#
loop_
_entity.id
_entity.type
_entity.pdbx_description
1 polymer ?
#
loop_
_entity_poly.entity_id
_entity_poly.type
_entity_poly.pdbx_seq_one_letter_code
_entity_poly.pdbx_strand_id
1 'polypeptide(L)'
;MEEFFIQNASAIFGLVGAFLGGLLAFVASWMIKNREYSLRIWQILLERRIKAHENLINIAMEMRVMVGLGKDENGEVARAPQVLISREEFEQWFTRFAQLTQEGSTWLTIKAKREVNFVQDYLVTLHTNLASVPSGRFLAIGQVVRNDFIELSSELEKSAYDYFETQIRKRKLAKLGDWHKYPREHTESRLARTDLLSNWDSVQEAANGDGPELR
;
A
#
# COMPACT_ATOMS: atom_id res chain seq x y z
N MET A 1 -54.47 21.23 -50.40
CA MET A 1 -53.42 20.87 -49.42
C MET A 1 -53.29 19.36 -49.26
N GLU A 2 -54.38 18.60 -49.19
CA GLU A 2 -54.32 17.13 -49.12
C GLU A 2 -53.62 16.47 -50.33
N GLU A 3 -53.89 16.91 -51.56
CA GLU A 3 -53.23 16.37 -52.76
C GLU A 3 -51.70 16.54 -52.75
N PHE A 4 -51.19 17.63 -52.17
CA PHE A 4 -49.75 17.88 -52.05
C PHE A 4 -49.08 16.91 -51.06
N PHE A 5 -49.74 16.64 -49.93
CA PHE A 5 -49.24 15.65 -48.95
C PHE A 5 -49.29 14.23 -49.51
N ILE A 6 -50.31 13.89 -50.29
CA ILE A 6 -50.43 12.56 -50.91
C ILE A 6 -49.38 12.36 -52.00
N GLN A 7 -49.16 13.36 -52.87
CA GLN A 7 -48.15 13.28 -53.93
C GLN A 7 -46.70 13.27 -53.41
N ASN A 8 -46.44 13.91 -52.26
CA ASN A 8 -45.10 14.00 -51.66
C ASN A 8 -44.90 13.10 -50.42
N ALA A 9 -45.87 12.24 -50.10
CA ALA A 9 -45.83 11.39 -48.91
C ALA A 9 -44.54 10.56 -48.83
N SER A 10 -44.13 9.94 -49.95
CA SER A 10 -42.91 9.13 -50.02
C SER A 10 -41.63 9.92 -49.72
N ALA A 11 -41.52 11.16 -50.22
CA ALA A 11 -40.39 12.03 -49.96
C ALA A 11 -40.35 12.51 -48.50
N ILE A 12 -41.52 12.84 -47.93
CA ILE A 12 -41.64 13.23 -46.52
C ILE A 12 -41.27 12.04 -45.60
N PHE A 13 -41.81 10.85 -45.88
CA PHE A 13 -41.45 9.64 -45.12
C PHE A 13 -39.98 9.25 -45.28
N GLY A 14 -39.40 9.44 -46.47
CA GLY A 14 -37.97 9.24 -46.71
C GLY A 14 -37.10 10.19 -45.88
N LEU A 15 -37.47 11.48 -45.82
CA LEU A 15 -36.77 12.47 -44.99
C LEU A 15 -36.90 12.17 -43.50
N VAL A 16 -38.10 11.82 -43.03
CA VAL A 16 -38.33 11.44 -41.63
C VAL A 16 -37.55 10.17 -41.28
N GLY A 17 -37.54 9.18 -42.17
CA GLY A 17 -36.77 7.94 -42.00
C GLY A 17 -35.27 8.20 -41.93
N ALA A 18 -34.73 9.03 -42.82
CA ALA A 18 -33.32 9.42 -42.80
C ALA A 18 -32.96 10.21 -41.54
N PHE A 19 -33.83 11.13 -41.11
CA PHE A 19 -33.63 11.90 -39.88
C PHE A 19 -33.64 11.00 -38.63
N LEU A 20 -34.62 10.10 -38.51
CA LEU A 20 -34.70 9.14 -37.40
C LEU A 20 -33.52 8.16 -37.42
N GLY A 21 -33.13 7.65 -38.59
CA GLY A 21 -31.95 6.81 -38.75
C GLY A 21 -30.67 7.51 -38.33
N GLY A 22 -30.50 8.78 -38.74
CA GLY A 22 -29.38 9.62 -38.33
C GLY A 22 -29.36 9.89 -36.82
N LEU A 23 -30.52 10.18 -36.21
CA LEU A 23 -30.64 10.39 -34.78
C LEU A 23 -30.29 9.11 -33.98
N LEU A 24 -30.78 7.96 -34.40
CA LEU A 24 -30.47 6.67 -33.78
C LEU A 24 -28.98 6.34 -33.92
N ALA A 25 -28.39 6.54 -35.10
CA ALA A 25 -26.96 6.34 -35.32
C ALA A 25 -26.11 7.28 -34.46
N PHE A 26 -26.53 8.54 -34.31
CA PHE A 26 -25.88 9.51 -33.43
C PHE A 26 -25.93 9.08 -31.96
N VAL A 27 -27.11 8.70 -31.45
CA VAL A 27 -27.27 8.22 -30.06
C VAL A 27 -26.45 6.94 -29.82
N ALA A 28 -26.45 6.00 -30.77
CA ALA A 28 -25.63 4.79 -30.68
C ALA A 28 -24.13 5.11 -30.65
N SER A 29 -23.66 6.01 -31.54
CA SER A 29 -22.27 6.47 -31.57
C SER A 29 -21.87 7.16 -30.27
N TRP A 30 -22.74 8.01 -29.74
CA TRP A 30 -22.53 8.68 -28.44
C TRP A 30 -22.39 7.65 -27.32
N MET A 31 -23.29 6.67 -27.25
CA MET A 31 -23.29 5.65 -26.20
C MET A 31 -21.99 4.83 -26.21
N ILE A 32 -21.50 4.45 -27.39
CA ILE A 32 -20.22 3.73 -27.56
C ILE A 32 -19.06 4.61 -27.10
N LYS A 33 -18.97 5.85 -27.58
CA LYS A 33 -17.90 6.79 -27.20
C LYS A 33 -17.86 7.05 -25.69
N ASN A 34 -19.03 7.20 -25.06
CA ASN A 34 -19.12 7.42 -23.61
C ASN A 34 -18.63 6.18 -22.83
N ARG A 35 -18.96 4.98 -23.31
CA ARG A 35 -18.46 3.72 -22.72
C ARG A 35 -16.93 3.61 -22.85
N GLU A 36 -16.37 3.90 -24.02
CA GLU A 36 -14.92 3.90 -24.23
C GLU A 36 -14.20 4.90 -23.32
N TYR A 37 -14.72 6.12 -23.21
CA TYR A 37 -14.17 7.15 -22.32
C TYR A 37 -14.20 6.70 -20.85
N SER A 38 -15.33 6.15 -20.40
CA SER A 38 -15.46 5.59 -19.04
C SER A 38 -14.47 4.46 -18.78
N LEU A 39 -14.31 3.54 -19.73
CA LEU A 39 -13.35 2.43 -19.62
C LEU A 39 -11.91 2.95 -19.54
N ARG A 40 -11.55 3.96 -20.33
CA ARG A 40 -10.21 4.57 -20.31
C ARG A 40 -9.91 5.24 -18.97
N ILE A 41 -10.86 5.98 -18.40
CA ILE A 41 -10.69 6.55 -17.05
C ILE A 41 -10.49 5.44 -16.03
N TRP A 42 -11.33 4.40 -16.08
CA TRP A 42 -11.23 3.28 -15.14
C TRP A 42 -9.90 2.55 -15.26
N GLN A 43 -9.36 2.40 -16.46
CA GLN A 43 -8.04 1.82 -16.68
C GLN A 43 -6.95 2.64 -15.97
N ILE A 44 -6.92 3.96 -16.17
CA ILE A 44 -5.93 4.85 -15.54
C ILE A 44 -6.04 4.79 -14.00
N LEU A 45 -7.26 4.78 -13.47
CA LEU A 45 -7.49 4.67 -12.04
C LEU A 45 -7.03 3.31 -11.49
N LEU A 46 -7.28 2.23 -12.23
CA LEU A 46 -6.88 0.88 -11.86
C LEU A 46 -5.35 0.75 -11.86
N GLU A 47 -4.66 1.28 -12.88
CA GLU A 47 -3.19 1.29 -12.98
C GLU A 47 -2.56 2.01 -11.77
N ARG A 48 -3.10 3.16 -11.34
CA ARG A 48 -2.62 3.87 -10.14
C ARG A 48 -2.81 3.04 -8.87
N ARG A 49 -3.94 2.33 -8.75
CA ARG A 49 -4.21 1.45 -7.61
C ARG A 49 -3.29 0.25 -7.59
N ILE A 50 -3.09 -0.41 -8.74
CA ILE A 50 -2.15 -1.52 -8.88
C ILE A 50 -0.76 -1.06 -8.43
N LYS A 51 -0.26 0.05 -9.00
CA LYS A 51 1.04 0.61 -8.65
C LYS A 51 1.18 0.91 -7.16
N ALA A 52 0.15 1.44 -6.51
CA ALA A 52 0.20 1.72 -5.07
C ALA A 52 0.33 0.45 -4.22
N HIS A 53 -0.35 -0.64 -4.59
CA HIS A 53 -0.24 -1.92 -3.87
C HIS A 53 1.08 -2.64 -4.20
N GLU A 54 1.57 -2.55 -5.43
CA GLU A 54 2.90 -3.05 -5.81
C GLU A 54 4.02 -2.33 -5.04
N ASN A 55 3.95 -1.01 -4.92
CA ASN A 55 4.89 -0.24 -4.11
C ASN A 55 4.89 -0.69 -2.65
N LEU A 56 3.70 -1.00 -2.10
CA LEU A 56 3.59 -1.50 -0.74
C LEU A 56 4.21 -2.90 -0.58
N ILE A 57 4.03 -3.78 -1.56
CA ILE A 57 4.67 -5.11 -1.59
C ILE A 57 6.20 -4.95 -1.68
N ASN A 58 6.69 -4.05 -2.52
CA ASN A 58 8.14 -3.79 -2.66
C ASN A 58 8.77 -3.35 -1.34
N ILE A 59 8.15 -2.40 -0.65
CA ILE A 59 8.57 -1.98 0.70
C ILE A 59 8.54 -3.15 1.69
N ALA A 60 7.47 -3.94 1.68
CA ALA A 60 7.34 -5.09 2.59
C ALA A 60 8.44 -6.13 2.32
N MET A 61 8.83 -6.34 1.06
CA MET A 61 9.95 -7.21 0.73
C MET A 61 11.27 -6.67 1.29
N GLU A 62 11.53 -5.36 1.19
CA GLU A 62 12.74 -4.73 1.73
C GLU A 62 12.86 -4.90 3.25
N MET A 63 11.75 -4.82 3.98
CA MET A 63 11.72 -5.06 5.43
C MET A 63 12.19 -6.48 5.81
N ARG A 64 12.04 -7.47 4.92
CA ARG A 64 12.45 -8.86 5.15
C ARG A 64 13.87 -9.16 4.73
N VAL A 65 14.56 -8.23 4.08
CA VAL A 65 15.95 -8.47 3.68
C VAL A 65 16.80 -8.49 4.94
N MET A 66 17.48 -9.61 5.17
CA MET A 66 18.28 -9.84 6.36
C MET A 66 19.76 -9.85 6.01
N VAL A 67 20.58 -9.26 6.89
CA VAL A 67 22.04 -9.39 6.84
C VAL A 67 22.50 -10.41 7.89
N GLY A 68 23.48 -11.24 7.51
CA GLY A 68 24.07 -12.21 8.42
C GLY A 68 25.09 -11.54 9.34
N LEU A 69 25.01 -11.84 10.63
CA LEU A 69 25.91 -11.34 11.69
C LEU A 69 26.84 -12.42 12.24
N GLY A 70 26.98 -13.53 11.52
CA GLY A 70 27.73 -14.71 11.99
C GLY A 70 26.83 -15.74 12.65
N LYS A 71 27.39 -16.51 13.58
CA LYS A 71 26.65 -17.51 14.37
C LYS A 71 26.42 -17.00 15.79
N ASP A 72 25.24 -17.24 16.33
CA ASP A 72 24.94 -16.99 17.73
C ASP A 72 25.50 -18.10 18.64
N GLU A 73 25.27 -17.95 19.95
CA GLU A 73 25.70 -18.90 20.98
C GLU A 73 25.08 -20.29 20.81
N ASN A 74 23.94 -20.39 20.12
CA ASN A 74 23.24 -21.64 19.81
C ASN A 74 23.71 -22.27 18.50
N GLY A 75 24.64 -21.63 17.79
CA GLY A 75 25.13 -22.06 16.48
C GLY A 75 24.17 -21.75 15.33
N GLU A 76 23.07 -21.03 15.59
CA GLU A 76 22.18 -20.52 14.57
C GLU A 76 22.79 -19.29 13.90
N VAL A 77 22.40 -19.01 12.65
CA VAL A 77 22.89 -17.82 11.94
C VAL A 77 22.17 -16.60 12.52
N ALA A 78 22.90 -15.76 13.24
CA ALA A 78 22.42 -14.47 13.70
C ALA A 78 22.11 -13.58 12.49
N ARG A 79 20.92 -12.97 12.49
CA ARG A 79 20.42 -12.14 11.38
C ARG A 79 19.73 -10.92 11.93
N ALA A 80 19.89 -9.81 11.23
CA ALA A 80 19.19 -8.56 11.50
C ALA A 80 18.63 -7.97 10.19
N PRO A 81 17.55 -7.16 10.25
CA PRO A 81 17.04 -6.44 9.09
C PRO A 81 18.12 -5.55 8.47
N GLN A 82 18.28 -5.61 7.15
CA GLN A 82 19.26 -4.79 6.42
C GLN A 82 19.02 -3.30 6.62
N VAL A 83 17.76 -2.90 6.77
CA VAL A 83 17.36 -1.50 7.02
C VAL A 83 17.88 -0.97 8.37
N LEU A 84 18.39 -1.84 9.25
CA LEU A 84 19.03 -1.50 10.52
C LEU A 84 20.55 -1.74 10.49
N ILE A 85 21.18 -1.72 9.31
CA ILE A 85 22.64 -1.83 9.22
C ILE A 85 23.36 -0.63 9.85
N SER A 86 22.76 0.55 9.73
CA SER A 86 23.26 1.80 10.28
C SER A 86 22.08 2.74 10.53
N ARG A 87 22.31 3.78 11.33
CA ARG A 87 21.34 4.86 11.52
C ARG A 87 20.98 5.51 10.19
N GLU A 88 21.98 5.78 9.37
CA GLU A 88 21.82 6.49 8.09
C GLU A 88 20.93 5.69 7.13
N GLU A 89 21.12 4.37 7.05
CA GLU A 89 20.31 3.49 6.21
C GLU A 89 18.86 3.45 6.70
N PHE A 90 18.66 3.34 8.02
CA PHE A 90 17.34 3.34 8.63
C PHE A 90 16.57 4.63 8.32
N GLU A 91 17.20 5.80 8.51
CA GLU A 91 16.58 7.11 8.24
C GLU A 91 16.22 7.30 6.77
N GLN A 92 17.10 6.90 5.86
CA GLN A 92 16.87 6.96 4.42
C GLN A 92 15.70 6.05 4.03
N TRP A 93 15.71 4.82 4.54
CA TRP A 93 14.64 3.86 4.30
C TRP A 93 13.31 4.35 4.88
N PHE A 94 13.30 4.86 6.11
CA PHE A 94 12.11 5.38 6.80
C PHE A 94 11.51 6.59 6.07
N THR A 95 12.36 7.51 5.60
CA THR A 95 11.91 8.66 4.80
C THR A 95 11.26 8.20 3.49
N ARG A 96 11.89 7.25 2.79
CA ARG A 96 11.34 6.67 1.55
C ARG A 96 10.02 5.92 1.79
N PHE A 97 9.92 5.19 2.90
CA PHE A 97 8.69 4.55 3.34
C PHE A 97 7.57 5.57 3.54
N ALA A 98 7.83 6.66 4.26
CA ALA A 98 6.87 7.73 4.49
C ALA A 98 6.41 8.39 3.17
N GLN A 99 7.33 8.68 2.26
CA GLN A 99 7.01 9.27 0.96
C GLN A 99 6.12 8.36 0.10
N LEU A 100 6.52 7.10 -0.07
CA LEU A 100 5.78 6.14 -0.89
C LEU A 100 4.39 5.84 -0.32
N THR A 101 4.27 5.75 1.00
CA THR A 101 2.98 5.55 1.66
C THR A 101 2.09 6.78 1.56
N GLN A 102 2.64 8.00 1.63
CA GLN A 102 1.88 9.24 1.45
C GLN A 102 1.36 9.38 0.01
N GLU A 103 2.21 9.21 -0.99
CA GLU A 103 1.84 9.28 -2.42
C GLU A 103 0.80 8.22 -2.81
N GLY A 104 0.98 7.00 -2.30
CA GLY A 104 0.10 5.86 -2.57
C GLY A 104 -1.19 5.84 -1.73
N SER A 105 -1.24 6.59 -0.62
CA SER A 105 -2.28 6.48 0.40
C SER A 105 -3.69 6.52 -0.18
N THR A 106 -3.99 7.47 -1.07
CA THR A 106 -5.33 7.63 -1.66
C THR A 106 -5.80 6.38 -2.42
N TRP A 107 -4.87 5.60 -2.97
CA TRP A 107 -5.13 4.47 -3.85
C TRP A 107 -5.19 3.12 -3.14
N LEU A 108 -4.71 3.05 -1.89
CA LEU A 108 -4.71 1.84 -1.07
C LEU A 108 -6.12 1.48 -0.57
N THR A 109 -6.36 0.18 -0.39
CA THR A 109 -7.54 -0.30 0.34
C THR A 109 -7.50 0.12 1.80
N ILE A 110 -8.66 0.15 2.48
CA ILE A 110 -8.73 0.49 3.91
C ILE A 110 -7.92 -0.49 4.76
N LYS A 111 -7.92 -1.78 4.41
CA LYS A 111 -7.12 -2.82 5.08
C LYS A 111 -5.62 -2.51 4.96
N ALA A 112 -5.14 -2.24 3.75
CA ALA A 112 -3.75 -1.86 3.52
C ALA A 112 -3.37 -0.56 4.22
N LYS A 113 -4.24 0.46 4.20
CA LYS A 113 -4.03 1.71 4.94
C LYS A 113 -3.85 1.48 6.43
N ARG A 114 -4.65 0.61 7.04
CA ARG A 114 -4.59 0.34 8.47
C ARG A 114 -3.27 -0.35 8.85
N GLU A 115 -2.82 -1.32 8.06
CA GLU A 115 -1.51 -1.94 8.28
C GLU A 115 -0.36 -0.95 8.06
N VAL A 116 -0.42 -0.11 7.00
CA VAL A 116 0.56 0.96 6.79
C VAL A 116 0.62 1.91 7.98
N ASN A 117 -0.52 2.34 8.51
CA ASN A 117 -0.55 3.22 9.70
C ASN A 117 0.04 2.52 10.93
N PHE A 118 -0.26 1.23 11.14
CA PHE A 118 0.33 0.47 12.24
C PHE A 118 1.86 0.39 12.11
N VAL A 119 2.38 0.12 10.90
CA VAL A 119 3.82 0.12 10.63
C VAL A 119 4.42 1.50 10.85
N GLN A 120 3.75 2.58 10.44
CA GLN A 120 4.20 3.95 10.74
C GLN A 120 4.28 4.20 12.25
N ASP A 121 3.27 3.81 13.03
CA ASP A 121 3.25 3.97 14.48
C ASP A 121 4.41 3.17 15.13
N TYR A 122 4.66 1.94 14.67
CA TYR A 122 5.82 1.13 15.10
C TYR A 122 7.15 1.80 14.76
N LEU A 123 7.36 2.23 13.52
CA LEU A 123 8.62 2.83 13.07
C LEU A 123 8.90 4.16 13.76
N VAL A 124 7.88 4.98 14.02
CA VAL A 124 8.02 6.21 14.81
C VAL A 124 8.42 5.88 16.24
N THR A 125 7.83 4.83 16.83
CA THR A 125 8.20 4.37 18.18
C THR A 125 9.65 3.89 18.20
N LEU A 126 10.07 3.08 17.23
CA LEU A 126 11.44 2.63 17.08
C LEU A 126 12.40 3.81 16.92
N HIS A 127 12.15 4.70 15.95
CA HIS A 127 12.97 5.88 15.68
C HIS A 127 13.14 6.78 16.93
N THR A 128 12.05 7.05 17.65
CA THR A 128 12.08 7.89 18.86
C THR A 128 12.97 7.27 19.94
N ASN A 129 12.88 5.96 20.12
CA ASN A 129 13.66 5.21 21.09
C ASN A 129 15.14 5.06 20.70
N LEU A 130 15.45 5.10 19.41
CA LEU A 130 16.82 4.96 18.89
C LEU A 130 17.53 6.30 18.64
N ALA A 131 16.89 7.44 18.91
CA ALA A 131 17.40 8.76 18.55
C ALA A 131 18.82 9.07 19.09
N SER A 132 19.15 8.59 20.29
CA SER A 132 20.44 8.76 20.95
C SER A 132 21.42 7.61 20.74
N VAL A 133 21.01 6.55 20.04
CA VAL A 133 21.82 5.33 19.88
C VAL A 133 22.89 5.53 18.79
N PRO A 134 24.15 5.17 19.04
CA PRO A 134 25.20 5.22 18.03
C PRO A 134 24.91 4.28 16.85
N SER A 135 25.28 4.70 15.64
CA SER A 135 25.01 3.96 14.38
C SER A 135 25.49 2.50 14.42
N GLY A 136 26.65 2.23 15.05
CA GLY A 136 27.21 0.88 15.17
C GLY A 136 26.40 -0.12 16.02
N ARG A 137 25.39 0.33 16.77
CA ARG A 137 24.53 -0.53 17.60
C ARG A 137 23.21 -0.93 16.93
N PHE A 138 22.89 -0.33 15.77
CA PHE A 138 21.62 -0.60 15.07
C PHE A 138 21.45 -2.07 14.68
N LEU A 139 22.53 -2.76 14.29
CA LEU A 139 22.48 -4.19 13.95
C LEU A 139 22.12 -5.07 15.15
N ALA A 140 22.69 -4.78 16.32
CA ALA A 140 22.41 -5.53 17.55
C ALA A 140 20.95 -5.37 17.96
N ILE A 141 20.42 -4.15 17.88
CA ILE A 141 18.99 -3.87 18.08
C ILE A 141 18.15 -4.60 17.03
N GLY A 142 18.56 -4.54 15.76
CA GLY A 142 17.88 -5.19 14.66
C GLY A 142 17.75 -6.70 14.83
N GLN A 143 18.73 -7.34 15.47
CA GLN A 143 18.64 -8.76 15.82
C GLN A 143 17.51 -9.04 16.83
N VAL A 144 17.32 -8.16 17.81
CA VAL A 144 16.25 -8.28 18.82
C VAL A 144 14.88 -8.10 18.17
N VAL A 145 14.70 -7.07 17.34
CA VAL A 145 13.41 -6.73 16.71
C VAL A 145 13.18 -7.40 15.35
N ARG A 146 13.97 -8.42 15.00
CA ARG A 146 13.93 -9.03 13.66
C ARG A 146 12.56 -9.63 13.32
N ASN A 147 11.88 -10.22 14.31
CA ASN A 147 10.60 -10.88 14.07
C ASN A 147 9.53 -9.83 13.80
N ASP A 148 9.58 -8.67 14.47
CA ASP A 148 8.67 -7.55 14.18
C ASP A 148 8.74 -7.16 12.71
N PHE A 149 9.94 -7.00 12.14
CA PHE A 149 10.08 -6.69 10.70
C PHE A 149 9.51 -7.79 9.79
N ILE A 150 9.67 -9.07 10.16
CA ILE A 150 9.10 -10.21 9.41
C ILE A 150 7.57 -10.23 9.49
N GLU A 151 7.01 -10.00 10.68
CA GLU A 151 5.57 -10.02 10.89
C GLU A 151 4.91 -8.82 10.21
N LEU A 152 5.43 -7.61 10.45
CA LEU A 152 4.94 -6.37 9.85
C LEU A 152 4.95 -6.43 8.33
N SER A 153 6.06 -6.91 7.74
CA SER A 153 6.15 -7.10 6.29
C SER A 153 5.16 -8.15 5.77
N SER A 154 4.97 -9.25 6.49
CA SER A 154 4.00 -10.28 6.11
C SER A 154 2.57 -9.73 6.12
N GLU A 155 2.19 -8.96 7.15
CA GLU A 155 0.87 -8.35 7.23
C GLU A 155 0.66 -7.25 6.18
N LEU A 156 1.69 -6.43 5.89
CA LEU A 156 1.65 -5.48 4.77
C LEU A 156 1.42 -6.21 3.44
N GLU A 157 2.21 -7.25 3.16
CA GLU A 157 2.11 -8.04 1.94
C GLU A 157 0.73 -8.69 1.81
N LYS A 158 0.24 -9.37 2.85
CA LYS A 158 -1.12 -9.97 2.88
C LYS A 158 -2.19 -8.92 2.62
N SER A 159 -2.09 -7.75 3.25
CA SER A 159 -3.07 -6.66 3.06
C SER A 159 -3.04 -6.10 1.64
N ALA A 160 -1.87 -6.10 0.99
CA ALA A 160 -1.71 -5.68 -0.39
C ALA A 160 -2.21 -6.75 -1.39
N TYR A 161 -1.93 -8.04 -1.15
CA TYR A 161 -2.40 -9.15 -1.99
C TYR A 161 -3.93 -9.33 -1.95
N ASP A 162 -4.56 -9.06 -0.81
CA ASP A 162 -6.03 -9.06 -0.66
C ASP A 162 -6.73 -8.17 -1.70
N TYR A 163 -6.08 -7.07 -2.11
CA TYR A 163 -6.56 -6.22 -3.20
C TYR A 163 -6.57 -6.95 -4.54
N PHE A 164 -5.48 -7.63 -4.90
CA PHE A 164 -5.36 -8.36 -6.16
C PHE A 164 -6.32 -9.56 -6.22
N GLU A 165 -6.53 -10.24 -5.08
CA GLU A 165 -7.42 -11.38 -5.01
C GLU A 165 -8.90 -10.98 -5.10
N THR A 166 -9.33 -9.99 -4.31
CA THR A 166 -10.76 -9.75 -4.07
C THR A 166 -11.30 -8.40 -4.56
N GLN A 167 -10.43 -7.41 -4.82
CA GLN A 167 -10.84 -6.02 -5.07
C GLN A 167 -10.53 -5.54 -6.49
N ILE A 168 -9.55 -6.12 -7.18
CA ILE A 168 -9.12 -5.65 -8.51
C ILE A 168 -10.25 -5.66 -9.56
N ARG A 169 -11.19 -6.60 -9.42
CA ARG A 169 -12.36 -6.73 -10.31
C ARG A 169 -13.48 -5.74 -9.97
N LYS A 170 -13.44 -5.10 -8.79
CA LYS A 170 -14.49 -4.19 -8.35
C LYS A 170 -14.20 -2.78 -8.87
N ARG A 171 -15.10 -2.27 -9.72
CA ARG A 171 -15.09 -0.87 -10.20
C ARG A 171 -15.62 0.09 -9.15
N LYS A 172 -15.00 0.08 -7.97
CA LYS A 172 -15.37 0.94 -6.84
C LYS A 172 -14.12 1.48 -6.18
N LEU A 173 -14.07 2.80 -6.03
CA LEU A 173 -13.05 3.48 -5.26
C LEU A 173 -13.36 3.34 -3.76
N ALA A 174 -12.32 3.34 -2.93
CA ALA A 174 -12.50 3.38 -1.49
C ALA A 174 -13.31 4.63 -1.10
N LYS A 175 -14.22 4.50 -0.13
CA LYS A 175 -14.96 5.65 0.38
C LYS A 175 -14.03 6.47 1.27
N LEU A 176 -14.01 7.79 1.08
CA LEU A 176 -13.21 8.70 1.91
C LEU A 176 -13.66 8.72 3.39
N GLY A 177 -14.91 8.33 3.68
CA GLY A 177 -15.46 8.32 5.04
C GLY A 177 -15.07 7.10 5.89
N ASP A 178 -14.38 6.11 5.33
CA ASP A 178 -13.97 4.93 6.10
C ASP A 178 -12.74 5.26 6.97
N TRP A 179 -12.81 4.94 8.26
CA TRP A 179 -11.71 5.20 9.20
C TRP A 179 -10.48 4.35 8.86
N HIS A 180 -9.38 5.04 8.51
CA HIS A 180 -8.16 4.47 7.95
C HIS A 180 -7.13 4.01 9.00
N LYS A 181 -7.35 4.33 10.28
CA LYS A 181 -6.57 3.79 11.40
C LYS A 181 -7.31 2.64 12.08
N TYR A 182 -6.58 1.79 12.80
CA TYR A 182 -7.21 0.90 13.76
C TYR A 182 -7.79 1.70 14.94
N PRO A 183 -8.77 1.14 15.68
CA PRO A 183 -9.11 1.65 17.00
C PRO A 183 -7.85 1.71 17.87
N ARG A 184 -7.73 2.75 18.69
CA ARG A 184 -6.55 3.00 19.52
C ARG A 184 -6.17 1.78 20.38
N GLU A 185 -7.16 1.19 21.06
CA GLU A 185 -6.97 -0.01 21.90
C GLU A 185 -6.35 -1.18 21.13
N HIS A 186 -6.74 -1.35 19.86
CA HIS A 186 -6.20 -2.40 19.01
C HIS A 186 -4.75 -2.09 18.59
N THR A 187 -4.44 -0.83 18.26
CA THR A 187 -3.07 -0.40 17.96
C THR A 187 -2.17 -0.61 19.18
N GLU A 188 -2.58 -0.11 20.35
CA GLU A 188 -1.80 -0.23 21.60
C GLU A 188 -1.61 -1.70 22.00
N SER A 189 -2.65 -2.53 21.91
CA SER A 189 -2.52 -3.97 22.18
C SER A 189 -1.61 -4.69 21.19
N ARG A 190 -1.57 -4.31 19.91
CA ARG A 190 -0.64 -4.92 18.94
C ARG A 190 0.78 -4.45 19.18
N LEU A 191 0.98 -3.16 19.42
CA LEU A 191 2.30 -2.58 19.69
C LEU A 191 2.91 -3.15 20.97
N ALA A 192 2.11 -3.36 22.03
CA ALA A 192 2.58 -4.00 23.26
C ALA A 192 3.06 -5.45 23.08
N ARG A 193 2.70 -6.11 21.98
CA ARG A 193 3.13 -7.49 21.67
C ARG A 193 4.38 -7.57 20.80
N THR A 194 4.80 -6.47 20.18
CA THR A 194 6.02 -6.44 19.36
C THR A 194 7.25 -6.65 20.22
N ASP A 195 8.27 -7.32 19.69
CA ASP A 195 9.55 -7.55 20.34
C ASP A 195 10.21 -6.25 20.81
N LEU A 196 9.98 -5.14 20.09
CA LEU A 196 10.41 -3.80 20.50
C LEU A 196 9.94 -3.43 21.92
N LEU A 197 8.66 -3.65 22.26
CA LEU A 197 8.11 -3.24 23.55
C LEU A 197 8.10 -4.39 24.57
N SER A 198 7.88 -5.63 24.13
CA SER A 198 7.84 -6.78 25.03
C SER A 198 9.24 -7.15 25.55
N ASN A 199 10.29 -6.92 24.76
CA ASN A 199 11.69 -7.19 25.11
C ASN A 199 12.51 -5.89 25.20
N TRP A 200 11.90 -4.82 25.72
CA TRP A 200 12.51 -3.50 25.77
C TRP A 200 13.86 -3.47 26.52
N ASP A 201 13.99 -4.25 27.60
CA ASP A 201 15.25 -4.35 28.35
C ASP A 201 16.38 -4.89 27.46
N SER A 202 16.13 -5.92 26.65
CA SER A 202 17.11 -6.45 25.70
C SER A 202 17.46 -5.45 24.59
N VAL A 203 16.50 -4.62 24.15
CA VAL A 203 16.76 -3.53 23.22
C VAL A 203 17.68 -2.48 23.85
N GLN A 204 17.48 -2.15 25.13
CA GLN A 204 18.35 -1.23 25.87
C GLN A 204 19.75 -1.79 26.09
N GLU A 205 19.88 -3.08 26.43
CA GLU A 205 21.17 -3.76 26.56
C GLU A 205 21.96 -3.72 25.23
N ALA A 206 21.28 -4.01 24.12
CA ALA A 206 21.86 -3.93 22.78
C ALA A 206 22.28 -2.48 22.42
N ALA A 207 21.49 -1.49 22.86
CA ALA A 207 21.77 -0.06 22.62
C ALA A 207 22.97 0.46 23.44
N ASN A 208 23.07 0.06 24.71
CA ASN A 208 24.16 0.47 25.61
C ASN A 208 25.46 -0.29 25.32
N GLY A 209 25.35 -1.45 24.68
CA GLY A 209 26.49 -2.28 24.31
C GLY A 209 26.89 -3.31 25.34
N ASP A 210 26.00 -3.60 26.27
CA ASP A 210 26.15 -4.65 27.29
C ASP A 210 25.76 -6.04 26.73
N GLY A 211 25.30 -6.10 25.49
CA GLY A 211 24.99 -7.34 24.76
C GLY A 211 26.24 -8.06 24.21
N PRO A 212 26.12 -9.34 23.83
CA PRO A 212 27.22 -10.16 23.34
C PRO A 212 27.91 -9.47 22.15
N GLU A 213 29.23 -9.30 22.24
CA GLU A 213 30.03 -8.75 21.14
C GLU A 213 29.83 -9.61 19.89
N LEU A 214 29.21 -9.03 18.87
CA LEU A 214 29.14 -9.62 17.53
C LEU A 214 30.58 -9.73 17.01
N ARG A 215 31.13 -10.94 17.01
CA ARG A 215 32.48 -11.27 16.52
C ARG A 215 32.49 -11.57 15.03
#